data_AF-U5FAP7-F1
#
_entry.id   AF-U5FAP7-F1
#
_cell.length_a   1.000
_cell.length_b   1.000
_cell.length_c   1.000
_cell.angle_alpha   90.00
_cell.angle_beta   90.00
_cell.angle_gamma   90.00
#
_symmetry.space_group_name_H-M   'P 1'
#
loop_
_entity.id
_entity.type
_entity.pdbx_description
1 polymer ?
#
loop_
_entity_poly.entity_id
_entity_poly.type
_entity_poly.pdbx_seq_one_letter_code
_entity_poly.pdbx_strand_id
1 'polypeptide(L)'
;MKRIFASFMAVAVAFVMVLGFGKPITAADGQGSLTINGTKDGKTVELYQLFSATRSGDNAAYTLNPDFADYFLTLPECTGKADDALSIAAYDYVNGLKEDTAKVDFAKNVLNWLVTTEKGKAISPTKSETATADSLTIADIPYGYYLVYPQGATDTTNSTNALKSPAMLVSIDDSAQEINMKSTYPTVDKVIVDGNTNITKDANIGDTVTFKLTSVVPDMTGYSSYTFKFKDTLSEGLTFGEISSVKIGEKILTEDNTDTPKEDTYTLTKNGQSITITFNNFISNKDSVGASIEVTYTAILNEKAVSGMNPNSNSATVEYSNDPSNPTAGIEESEPSIVDVHTFDFTIYKFYLKDAIDSDSAAALAGAQFELYAENGTTKINLIDLTEGNYRQATSEEANKEGFTSAVITSDDDGKVKISGLDAGTYKLKEIKAPDGYNKLVGDVTIKIAPTYNTSTQKLEKVDVTYTIGDQSKTITITNKDASPEIPIENKSGSVLPDTGGNGTIMFTIVGVGILAVMISCSVISRKRRRA
;
A
#
# COMPACT_ATOMS: atom_id res chain seq x y z
N MET A 1 -5.79 3.87 -78.98
CA MET A 1 -6.06 2.49 -79.45
C MET A 1 -6.07 1.56 -78.25
N LYS A 2 -7.18 0.82 -78.09
CA LYS A 2 -7.42 -0.42 -77.32
C LYS A 2 -6.71 -0.68 -75.96
N ARG A 3 -7.58 -0.79 -74.95
CA ARG A 3 -7.54 -1.46 -73.63
C ARG A 3 -6.69 -2.76 -73.55
N ILE A 4 -6.15 -3.08 -72.36
CA ILE A 4 -6.49 -4.25 -71.48
C ILE A 4 -5.37 -4.59 -70.46
N PHE A 5 -5.77 -4.54 -69.17
CA PHE A 5 -5.46 -5.40 -68.00
C PHE A 5 -4.08 -5.55 -67.32
N ALA A 6 -4.19 -5.42 -65.97
CA ALA A 6 -3.60 -6.22 -64.88
C ALA A 6 -2.08 -6.08 -64.60
N SER A 7 -1.58 -5.93 -63.37
CA SER A 7 -2.13 -5.82 -62.02
C SER A 7 -1.02 -5.23 -61.13
N PHE A 8 -1.42 -4.54 -60.06
CA PHE A 8 -0.57 -3.96 -59.02
C PHE A 8 0.35 -5.00 -58.35
N MET A 9 1.67 -4.76 -58.36
CA MET A 9 2.57 -5.07 -57.24
C MET A 9 3.92 -4.36 -57.48
N ALA A 10 4.15 -3.23 -56.82
CA ALA A 10 5.44 -2.53 -56.80
C ALA A 10 5.57 -1.73 -55.51
N VAL A 11 6.83 -1.52 -55.10
CA VAL A 11 7.35 -0.84 -53.89
C VAL A 11 7.44 -1.80 -52.70
N ALA A 12 8.61 -2.20 -52.17
CA ALA A 12 9.79 -1.38 -51.91
C ALA A 12 11.13 -2.13 -52.14
N VAL A 13 12.10 -1.38 -52.67
CA VAL A 13 13.53 -1.71 -52.72
C VAL A 13 14.27 -0.62 -51.94
N ALA A 14 15.30 -1.04 -51.21
CA ALA A 14 16.43 -0.29 -50.64
C ALA A 14 16.17 0.46 -49.32
N PHE A 15 17.05 0.39 -48.31
CA PHE A 15 18.50 0.52 -48.41
C PHE A 15 19.28 -0.39 -47.43
N VAL A 16 20.45 -0.78 -47.93
CA VAL A 16 21.49 -1.63 -47.35
C VAL A 16 22.59 -0.75 -46.74
N MET A 17 23.36 -1.35 -45.81
CA MET A 17 24.74 -1.06 -45.36
C MET A 17 24.98 -0.11 -44.17
N VAL A 18 25.45 -0.69 -43.05
CA VAL A 18 26.85 -0.63 -42.57
C VAL A 18 27.15 -2.00 -41.90
N LEU A 19 27.61 -3.03 -42.62
CA LEU A 19 29.01 -3.47 -42.76
C LEU A 19 29.98 -3.11 -41.62
N GLY A 20 29.93 -3.90 -40.54
CA GLY A 20 31.13 -4.38 -39.84
C GLY A 20 31.38 -5.84 -40.25
N PHE A 21 32.48 -6.11 -40.94
CA PHE A 21 32.87 -7.48 -41.32
C PHE A 21 33.33 -8.26 -40.08
N GLY A 22 32.43 -9.01 -39.47
CA GLY A 22 32.78 -10.18 -38.65
C GLY A 22 33.07 -11.36 -39.58
N LYS A 23 34.17 -12.08 -39.35
CA LYS A 23 34.46 -13.35 -40.05
C LYS A 23 33.24 -14.29 -39.90
N PRO A 24 32.90 -15.12 -40.91
CA PRO A 24 31.87 -16.14 -40.73
C PRO A 24 32.31 -17.09 -39.62
N ILE A 25 31.60 -17.06 -38.50
CA ILE A 25 31.70 -18.04 -37.42
C ILE A 25 31.34 -19.40 -38.05
N THR A 26 32.18 -20.41 -37.84
CA THR A 26 31.84 -21.81 -38.12
C THR A 26 30.53 -22.13 -37.42
N ALA A 27 29.48 -22.38 -38.21
CA ALA A 27 28.11 -22.52 -37.72
C ALA A 27 28.01 -23.58 -36.60
N ALA A 28 27.26 -23.25 -35.54
CA ALA A 28 26.84 -24.22 -34.55
C ALA A 28 25.97 -25.30 -35.23
N ASP A 29 26.26 -26.57 -34.97
CA ASP A 29 25.56 -27.69 -35.59
C ASP A 29 24.36 -28.09 -34.72
N GLY A 30 23.35 -27.21 -34.71
CA GLY A 30 22.09 -27.39 -33.99
C GLY A 30 21.59 -26.13 -33.27
N GLN A 31 20.29 -26.14 -32.95
CA GLN A 31 19.60 -25.11 -32.18
C GLN A 31 18.80 -25.76 -31.05
N GLY A 32 18.68 -25.05 -29.93
CA GLY A 32 17.89 -25.45 -28.78
C GLY A 32 17.07 -24.27 -28.24
N SER A 33 16.36 -24.52 -27.15
CA SER A 33 15.65 -23.50 -26.38
C SER A 33 16.16 -23.42 -24.95
N LEU A 34 16.01 -22.24 -24.34
CA LEU A 34 16.28 -22.02 -22.93
C LEU A 34 15.01 -21.52 -22.24
N THR A 35 14.58 -22.24 -21.21
CA THR A 35 13.55 -21.78 -20.28
C THR A 35 14.22 -21.21 -19.02
N ILE A 36 13.82 -20.01 -18.64
CA ILE A 36 14.35 -19.27 -17.51
C ILE A 36 13.19 -19.01 -16.55
N ASN A 37 13.22 -19.65 -15.39
CA ASN A 37 12.21 -19.45 -14.36
C ASN A 37 12.61 -18.35 -13.38
N GLY A 38 11.62 -17.71 -12.75
CA GLY A 38 11.83 -16.60 -11.82
C GLY A 38 12.04 -15.26 -12.52
N THR A 39 11.65 -15.15 -13.79
CA THR A 39 11.65 -13.87 -14.50
C THR A 39 10.58 -12.94 -13.94
N LYS A 40 10.60 -11.68 -14.36
CA LYS A 40 9.59 -10.70 -13.99
C LYS A 40 9.04 -10.02 -15.24
N ASP A 41 7.72 -9.84 -15.27
CA ASP A 41 7.03 -9.15 -16.37
C ASP A 41 7.69 -7.78 -16.67
N GLY A 42 7.86 -7.48 -17.95
CA GLY A 42 8.52 -6.28 -18.45
C GLY A 42 10.06 -6.29 -18.37
N LYS A 43 10.69 -7.32 -17.80
CA LYS A 43 12.16 -7.40 -17.70
C LYS A 43 12.79 -8.12 -18.89
N THR A 44 13.84 -7.52 -19.44
CA THR A 44 14.61 -8.08 -20.56
C THR A 44 15.70 -9.02 -20.07
N VAL A 45 15.85 -10.15 -20.76
CA VAL A 45 16.95 -11.09 -20.57
C VAL A 45 17.80 -11.14 -21.85
N GLU A 46 19.10 -10.92 -21.68
CA GLU A 46 20.09 -10.94 -22.75
C GLU A 46 20.98 -12.19 -22.66
N LEU A 47 21.21 -12.83 -23.79
CA LEU A 47 22.09 -13.99 -23.92
C LEU A 47 23.31 -13.59 -24.75
N TYR A 48 24.50 -13.80 -24.20
CA TYR A 48 25.78 -13.56 -24.88
C TYR A 48 26.52 -14.88 -25.08
N GLN A 49 26.70 -15.29 -26.34
CA GLN A 49 27.42 -16.51 -26.68
C GLN A 49 28.93 -16.33 -26.44
N LEU A 50 29.47 -17.00 -25.42
CA LEU A 50 30.91 -17.03 -25.14
C LEU A 50 31.62 -18.05 -26.03
N PHE A 51 31.01 -19.22 -26.22
CA PHE A 51 31.52 -20.27 -27.09
C PHE A 51 30.40 -20.81 -27.97
N SER A 52 30.66 -21.00 -29.27
CA SER A 52 29.80 -21.84 -30.11
C SER A 52 30.11 -23.31 -29.84
N ALA A 53 29.11 -24.18 -29.96
CA ALA A 53 29.29 -25.63 -29.81
C ALA A 53 28.83 -26.39 -31.05
N THR A 54 29.58 -27.44 -31.40
CA THR A 54 29.18 -28.45 -32.40
C THR A 54 29.14 -29.82 -31.75
N ARG A 55 28.15 -30.65 -32.09
CA ARG A 55 27.95 -31.98 -31.49
C ARG A 55 28.17 -33.11 -32.48
N SER A 56 28.77 -34.18 -31.98
CA SER A 56 28.85 -35.47 -32.67
C SER A 56 28.69 -36.60 -31.65
N GLY A 57 27.45 -37.05 -31.47
CA GLY A 57 27.08 -38.01 -30.41
C GLY A 57 27.25 -37.40 -29.01
N ASP A 58 27.98 -38.10 -28.14
CA ASP A 58 28.27 -37.64 -26.78
C ASP A 58 29.41 -36.60 -26.72
N ASN A 59 30.05 -36.31 -27.86
CA ASN A 59 31.15 -35.34 -27.92
C ASN A 59 30.63 -33.96 -28.32
N ALA A 60 31.14 -32.93 -27.63
CA ALA A 60 30.96 -31.53 -27.99
C ALA A 60 32.32 -30.87 -28.21
N ALA A 61 32.43 -30.06 -29.26
CA ALA A 61 33.57 -29.18 -29.48
C ALA A 61 33.12 -27.73 -29.29
N TYR A 62 33.88 -26.98 -28.49
CA TYR A 62 33.62 -25.58 -28.19
C TYR A 62 34.62 -24.69 -28.92
N THR A 63 34.14 -23.60 -29.52
CA THR A 63 34.96 -22.60 -30.18
C THR A 63 34.64 -21.23 -29.59
N LEU A 64 35.68 -20.52 -29.14
CA LEU A 64 35.55 -19.18 -28.56
C LEU A 64 34.92 -18.23 -29.58
N ASN A 65 33.91 -17.48 -29.15
CA ASN A 65 33.38 -16.38 -29.93
C ASN A 65 34.46 -15.27 -30.02
N PRO A 66 34.89 -14.87 -31.24
CA PRO A 66 35.92 -13.85 -31.41
C PRO A 66 35.62 -12.52 -30.73
N ASP A 67 34.34 -12.17 -30.55
CA ASP A 67 33.93 -10.94 -29.87
C ASP A 67 34.40 -10.90 -28.40
N PHE A 68 34.58 -12.07 -27.78
CA PHE A 68 35.07 -12.20 -26.41
C PHE A 68 36.59 -12.38 -26.30
N ALA A 69 37.33 -12.40 -27.41
CA ALA A 69 38.78 -12.62 -27.40
C ALA A 69 39.52 -11.61 -26.50
N ASP A 70 39.14 -10.34 -26.57
CA ASP A 70 39.75 -9.26 -25.78
C ASP A 70 39.57 -9.50 -24.26
N TYR A 71 38.43 -10.04 -23.82
CA TYR A 71 38.22 -10.41 -22.42
C TYR A 71 39.15 -11.56 -22.02
N PHE A 72 39.14 -12.66 -22.78
CA PHE A 72 39.95 -13.84 -22.42
C PHE A 72 41.45 -13.53 -22.44
N LEU A 73 41.93 -12.65 -23.32
CA LEU A 73 43.33 -12.22 -23.34
C LEU A 73 43.78 -11.50 -22.06
N THR A 74 42.86 -11.01 -21.23
CA THR A 74 43.18 -10.46 -19.91
C THR A 74 43.53 -11.55 -18.89
N LEU A 75 43.14 -12.80 -19.14
CA LEU A 75 43.43 -13.94 -18.27
C LEU A 75 44.88 -14.42 -18.46
N PRO A 76 45.61 -14.72 -17.36
CA PRO A 76 47.00 -15.18 -17.44
C PRO A 76 47.21 -16.40 -18.35
N GLU A 77 46.27 -17.34 -18.34
CA GLU A 77 46.32 -18.59 -19.10
C GLU A 77 46.15 -18.38 -20.61
N CYS A 78 45.52 -17.27 -20.99
CA CYS A 78 45.18 -16.93 -22.38
C CYS A 78 46.12 -15.86 -22.97
N THR A 79 46.87 -15.16 -22.14
CA THR A 79 47.74 -14.03 -22.54
C THR A 79 48.73 -14.45 -23.64
N GLY A 80 48.80 -13.66 -24.72
CA GLY A 80 49.73 -13.87 -25.83
C GLY A 80 49.36 -15.00 -26.80
N LYS A 81 48.18 -15.61 -26.66
CA LYS A 81 47.65 -16.62 -27.59
C LYS A 81 46.76 -15.97 -28.66
N ALA A 82 46.56 -16.66 -29.78
CA ALA A 82 45.70 -16.23 -30.86
C ALA A 82 44.94 -17.42 -31.47
N ASP A 83 43.84 -17.12 -32.16
CA ASP A 83 43.02 -18.08 -32.92
C ASP A 83 42.72 -19.37 -32.10
N ASP A 84 42.97 -20.55 -32.67
CA ASP A 84 42.69 -21.85 -32.04
C ASP A 84 43.39 -22.02 -30.69
N ALA A 85 44.62 -21.50 -30.55
CA ALA A 85 45.35 -21.60 -29.29
C ALA A 85 44.70 -20.77 -28.18
N LEU A 86 44.11 -19.62 -28.52
CA LEU A 86 43.32 -18.82 -27.58
C LEU A 86 42.01 -19.52 -27.25
N SER A 87 41.31 -20.05 -28.26
CA SER A 87 40.05 -20.79 -28.05
C SER A 87 40.23 -21.98 -27.11
N ILE A 88 41.30 -22.77 -27.29
CA ILE A 88 41.61 -23.92 -26.42
C ILE A 88 41.89 -23.46 -24.99
N ALA A 89 42.74 -22.43 -24.83
CA ALA A 89 43.08 -21.92 -23.49
C ALA A 89 41.87 -21.33 -22.76
N ALA A 90 41.00 -20.62 -23.47
CA ALA A 90 39.75 -20.07 -22.93
C ALA A 90 38.79 -21.17 -22.48
N TYR A 91 38.64 -22.22 -23.30
CA TYR A 91 37.84 -23.40 -22.95
C TYR A 91 38.42 -24.12 -21.73
N ASP A 92 39.73 -24.38 -21.70
CA ASP A 92 40.41 -25.06 -20.60
C ASP A 92 40.27 -24.28 -19.28
N TYR A 93 40.35 -22.95 -19.34
CA TYR A 93 40.11 -22.08 -18.19
C TYR A 93 38.67 -22.26 -17.65
N VAL A 94 37.65 -22.10 -18.50
CA VAL A 94 36.25 -22.19 -18.08
C VAL A 94 35.87 -23.59 -17.59
N ASN A 95 36.34 -24.64 -18.29
CA ASN A 95 36.14 -26.04 -17.90
C ASN A 95 36.92 -26.41 -16.61
N GLY A 96 37.98 -25.66 -16.30
CA GLY A 96 38.74 -25.74 -15.07
C GLY A 96 38.00 -25.24 -13.83
N LEU A 97 36.94 -24.43 -13.99
CA LEU A 97 36.14 -23.89 -12.88
C LEU A 97 35.27 -24.99 -12.25
N LYS A 98 35.78 -25.61 -11.17
CA LYS A 98 35.08 -26.71 -10.47
C LYS A 98 34.04 -26.22 -9.47
N GLU A 99 34.41 -25.21 -8.67
CA GLU A 99 33.54 -24.64 -7.65
C GLU A 99 32.49 -23.72 -8.27
N ASP A 100 31.27 -23.77 -7.75
CA ASP A 100 30.20 -22.92 -8.25
C ASP A 100 30.43 -21.44 -7.95
N THR A 101 31.14 -21.11 -6.85
CA THR A 101 31.59 -19.75 -6.56
C THR A 101 32.52 -19.22 -7.64
N ALA A 102 33.46 -20.05 -8.13
CA ALA A 102 34.36 -19.66 -9.20
C ALA A 102 33.61 -19.41 -10.53
N LYS A 103 32.55 -20.17 -10.82
CA LYS A 103 31.68 -19.93 -11.98
C LYS A 103 30.90 -18.62 -11.84
N VAL A 104 30.41 -18.32 -10.63
CA VAL A 104 29.75 -17.04 -10.32
C VAL A 104 30.71 -15.87 -10.53
N ASP A 105 31.92 -15.94 -9.96
CA ASP A 105 32.93 -14.91 -10.11
C ASP A 105 33.30 -14.69 -11.58
N PHE A 106 33.44 -15.78 -12.35
CA PHE A 106 33.65 -15.69 -13.79
C PHE A 106 32.49 -14.99 -14.50
N ALA A 107 31.23 -15.36 -14.22
CA ALA A 107 30.06 -14.71 -14.81
C ALA A 107 30.01 -13.20 -14.49
N LYS A 108 30.30 -12.83 -13.23
CA LYS A 108 30.37 -11.42 -12.79
C LYS A 108 31.48 -10.66 -13.50
N ASN A 109 32.66 -11.28 -13.68
CA ASN A 109 33.79 -10.65 -14.37
C ASN A 109 33.51 -10.43 -15.86
N VAL A 110 32.89 -11.40 -16.55
CA VAL A 110 32.47 -11.25 -17.95
C VAL A 110 31.43 -10.14 -18.07
N LEU A 111 30.39 -10.15 -17.22
CA LEU A 111 29.37 -9.10 -17.20
C LEU A 111 29.98 -7.72 -16.96
N ASN A 112 30.84 -7.60 -15.95
CA ASN A 112 31.53 -6.35 -15.65
C ASN A 112 32.34 -5.86 -16.85
N TRP A 113 33.09 -6.74 -17.52
CA TRP A 113 33.83 -6.36 -18.71
C TRP A 113 32.91 -5.93 -19.87
N LEU A 114 31.80 -6.64 -20.10
CA LEU A 114 30.77 -6.30 -21.09
C LEU A 114 30.23 -4.88 -20.88
N VAL A 115 29.90 -4.52 -19.63
CA VAL A 115 29.21 -3.25 -19.35
C VAL A 115 30.14 -2.10 -18.98
N THR A 116 31.44 -2.32 -18.77
CA THR A 116 32.38 -1.25 -18.37
C THR A 116 33.41 -0.90 -19.43
N THR A 117 33.76 -1.81 -20.33
CA THR A 117 34.80 -1.57 -21.35
C THR A 117 34.18 -1.14 -22.69
N GLU A 118 34.88 -0.30 -23.46
CA GLU A 118 34.41 0.11 -24.80
C GLU A 118 34.20 -1.08 -25.74
N LYS A 119 35.08 -2.08 -25.65
CA LYS A 119 35.01 -3.31 -26.44
C LYS A 119 33.82 -4.18 -26.03
N GLY A 120 33.64 -4.40 -24.74
CA GLY A 120 32.51 -5.14 -24.20
C GLY A 120 31.17 -4.52 -24.60
N LYS A 121 31.03 -3.19 -24.46
CA LYS A 121 29.79 -2.44 -24.78
C LYS A 121 29.42 -2.50 -26.26
N ALA A 122 30.37 -2.78 -27.14
CA ALA A 122 30.13 -2.90 -28.58
C ALA A 122 29.55 -4.28 -28.97
N ILE A 123 29.60 -5.27 -28.07
CA ILE A 123 29.09 -6.61 -28.32
C ILE A 123 27.57 -6.59 -28.17
N SER A 124 26.87 -6.99 -29.22
CA SER A 124 25.41 -7.19 -29.16
C SER A 124 25.06 -8.55 -28.58
N PRO A 125 23.97 -8.67 -27.81
CA PRO A 125 23.52 -9.97 -27.34
C PRO A 125 23.11 -10.86 -28.52
N THR A 126 23.35 -12.16 -28.39
CA THR A 126 22.94 -13.19 -29.35
C THR A 126 21.42 -13.32 -29.41
N LYS A 127 20.74 -13.19 -28.25
CA LYS A 127 19.28 -13.09 -28.12
C LYS A 127 18.98 -12.06 -27.03
N SER A 128 17.89 -11.31 -27.19
CA SER A 128 17.37 -10.37 -26.21
C SER A 128 15.86 -10.45 -26.26
N GLU A 129 15.24 -10.87 -25.16
CA GLU A 129 13.79 -11.11 -25.08
C GLU A 129 13.24 -10.54 -23.77
N THR A 130 12.04 -9.96 -23.82
CA THR A 130 11.36 -9.41 -22.64
C THR A 130 10.39 -10.45 -22.08
N ALA A 131 10.54 -10.76 -20.79
CA ALA A 131 9.63 -11.64 -20.08
C ALA A 131 8.25 -10.99 -19.90
N THR A 132 7.19 -11.79 -20.04
CA THR A 132 5.79 -11.38 -19.81
C THR A 132 5.16 -12.07 -18.60
N ALA A 133 5.95 -12.87 -17.88
CA ALA A 133 5.52 -13.75 -16.79
C ALA A 133 6.71 -14.14 -15.89
N ASP A 134 6.45 -15.01 -14.92
CA ASP A 134 7.43 -15.61 -14.02
C ASP A 134 8.32 -16.69 -14.66
N SER A 135 8.11 -16.98 -15.95
CA SER A 135 8.98 -17.81 -16.78
C SER A 135 9.09 -17.25 -18.19
N LEU A 136 10.28 -17.35 -18.79
CA LEU A 136 10.58 -16.95 -20.17
C LEU A 136 11.21 -18.12 -20.93
N THR A 137 10.65 -18.49 -22.07
CA THR A 137 11.27 -19.45 -23.00
C THR A 137 11.78 -18.73 -24.23
N ILE A 138 13.09 -18.84 -24.47
CA ILE A 138 13.78 -18.30 -25.64
C ILE A 138 14.09 -19.45 -26.59
N ALA A 139 13.58 -19.38 -27.82
CA ALA A 139 13.76 -20.40 -28.85
C ALA A 139 14.85 -20.05 -29.88
N ASP A 140 15.21 -21.04 -30.69
CA ASP A 140 16.14 -20.93 -31.81
C ASP A 140 17.50 -20.36 -31.39
N ILE A 141 18.05 -20.89 -30.29
CA ILE A 141 19.35 -20.51 -29.76
C ILE A 141 20.39 -21.48 -30.34
N PRO A 142 21.42 -21.00 -31.07
CA PRO A 142 22.50 -21.86 -31.55
C PRO A 142 23.17 -22.61 -30.40
N TYR A 143 23.62 -23.85 -30.62
CA TYR A 143 24.36 -24.55 -29.58
C TYR A 143 25.62 -23.80 -29.15
N GLY A 144 25.90 -23.79 -27.85
CA GLY A 144 26.99 -23.02 -27.28
C GLY A 144 26.93 -22.85 -25.77
N TYR A 145 27.91 -22.11 -25.25
CA TYR A 145 27.99 -21.71 -23.85
C TYR A 145 27.73 -20.22 -23.73
N TYR A 146 26.76 -19.84 -22.90
CA TYR A 146 26.20 -18.51 -22.85
C TYR A 146 26.30 -17.89 -21.47
N LEU A 147 26.57 -16.58 -21.44
CA LEU A 147 26.23 -15.73 -20.31
C LEU A 147 24.77 -15.27 -20.47
N VAL A 148 23.96 -15.50 -19.45
CA VAL A 148 22.57 -15.04 -19.36
C VAL A 148 22.51 -13.88 -18.38
N TYR A 149 22.09 -12.72 -18.87
CA TYR A 149 21.99 -11.49 -18.09
C TYR A 149 20.55 -10.96 -18.08
N PRO A 150 19.81 -11.18 -16.98
CA PRO A 150 18.56 -10.47 -16.72
C PRO A 150 18.89 -9.00 -16.39
N GLN A 151 18.51 -8.08 -17.27
CA GLN A 151 18.94 -6.69 -17.18
C GLN A 151 18.50 -6.06 -15.85
N GLY A 152 19.47 -5.45 -15.16
CA GLY A 152 19.34 -4.81 -13.86
C GLY A 152 18.86 -5.70 -12.71
N ALA A 153 18.87 -7.03 -12.90
CA ALA A 153 18.72 -7.93 -11.78
C ALA A 153 19.97 -7.86 -10.89
N THR A 154 19.73 -7.91 -9.59
CA THR A 154 20.74 -7.71 -8.55
C THR A 154 20.81 -8.95 -7.66
N ASP A 155 21.85 -9.06 -6.86
CA ASP A 155 22.07 -10.22 -6.02
C ASP A 155 21.55 -9.98 -4.59
N THR A 156 20.24 -10.14 -4.35
CA THR A 156 19.61 -9.66 -3.10
C THR A 156 18.97 -10.72 -2.20
N THR A 157 19.08 -12.02 -2.51
CA THR A 157 18.43 -13.04 -1.66
C THR A 157 19.19 -13.29 -0.35
N ASN A 158 18.48 -13.33 0.78
CA ASN A 158 19.03 -13.66 2.11
C ASN A 158 19.24 -15.17 2.34
N SER A 159 19.13 -16.00 1.30
CA SER A 159 19.29 -17.45 1.47
C SER A 159 20.78 -17.80 1.64
N THR A 160 21.05 -18.64 2.63
CA THR A 160 22.41 -19.07 3.00
C THR A 160 22.98 -20.10 2.02
N ASN A 161 22.19 -20.60 1.07
CA ASN A 161 22.54 -21.72 0.19
C ASN A 161 22.22 -21.53 -1.30
N ALA A 162 21.72 -20.37 -1.75
CA ALA A 162 21.62 -20.08 -3.19
C ALA A 162 22.90 -19.36 -3.66
N LEU A 163 23.48 -19.84 -4.76
CA LEU A 163 24.54 -19.11 -5.46
C LEU A 163 23.96 -17.81 -6.01
N LYS A 164 24.70 -16.74 -5.75
CA LYS A 164 24.26 -15.35 -5.75
C LYS A 164 24.93 -14.63 -6.92
N SER A 165 24.19 -14.24 -7.96
CA SER A 165 24.81 -13.64 -9.16
C SER A 165 23.84 -12.83 -10.05
N PRO A 166 24.24 -11.63 -10.53
CA PRO A 166 23.47 -10.85 -11.51
C PRO A 166 23.48 -11.45 -12.92
N ALA A 167 24.40 -12.39 -13.21
CA ALA A 167 24.44 -13.15 -14.46
C ALA A 167 24.68 -14.65 -14.23
N MET A 168 24.21 -15.47 -15.15
CA MET A 168 24.29 -16.92 -15.07
C MET A 168 25.04 -17.48 -16.27
N LEU A 169 25.61 -18.68 -16.13
CA LEU A 169 26.22 -19.40 -17.25
C LEU A 169 25.38 -20.62 -17.58
N VAL A 170 25.13 -20.85 -18.86
CA VAL A 170 24.36 -21.99 -19.33
C VAL A 170 24.99 -22.61 -20.57
N SER A 171 25.03 -23.94 -20.59
CA SER A 171 25.35 -24.70 -21.80
C SER A 171 24.05 -25.03 -22.51
N ILE A 172 23.94 -24.64 -23.78
CA ILE A 172 22.82 -24.98 -24.65
C ILE A 172 23.36 -25.96 -25.68
N ASP A 173 23.16 -27.24 -25.42
CA ASP A 173 23.71 -28.34 -26.21
C ASP A 173 22.69 -29.46 -26.46
N ASP A 174 21.41 -29.20 -26.19
CA ASP A 174 20.27 -30.09 -26.45
C ASP A 174 19.07 -29.25 -26.91
N SER A 175 18.00 -29.92 -27.33
CA SER A 175 16.73 -29.35 -27.76
C SER A 175 16.11 -28.39 -26.73
N ALA A 176 16.23 -28.66 -25.43
CA ALA A 176 15.70 -27.79 -24.38
C ALA A 176 16.58 -27.81 -23.13
N GLN A 177 16.81 -26.63 -22.56
CA GLN A 177 17.51 -26.42 -21.30
C GLN A 177 16.66 -25.56 -20.37
N GLU A 178 16.82 -25.75 -19.07
CA GLU A 178 16.07 -25.02 -18.04
C GLU A 178 17.00 -24.51 -16.95
N ILE A 179 16.84 -23.24 -16.59
CA ILE A 179 17.56 -22.61 -15.48
C ILE A 179 16.58 -21.82 -14.61
N ASN A 180 16.95 -21.62 -13.35
CA ASN A 180 16.25 -20.72 -12.44
C ASN A 180 17.10 -19.46 -12.25
N MET A 181 16.47 -18.28 -12.28
CA MET A 181 17.12 -17.03 -11.94
C MET A 181 17.75 -17.11 -10.55
N LYS A 182 18.99 -16.61 -10.46
CA LYS A 182 19.78 -16.52 -9.22
C LYS A 182 19.89 -15.09 -8.70
N SER A 183 19.14 -14.18 -9.32
CA SER A 183 19.10 -12.76 -9.04
C SER A 183 17.66 -12.30 -8.78
N THR A 184 17.55 -11.13 -8.17
CA THR A 184 16.32 -10.48 -7.74
C THR A 184 16.42 -8.98 -7.97
N TYR A 185 15.30 -8.30 -8.09
CA TYR A 185 15.27 -6.84 -8.25
C TYR A 185 15.14 -6.15 -6.88
N PRO A 186 15.64 -4.92 -6.71
CA PRO A 186 15.35 -4.13 -5.53
C PRO A 186 13.84 -4.01 -5.27
N THR A 187 13.44 -4.23 -4.02
CA THR A 187 12.06 -4.12 -3.54
C THR A 187 12.04 -3.38 -2.23
N VAL A 188 10.88 -2.83 -1.86
CA VAL A 188 10.63 -2.32 -0.51
C VAL A 188 9.60 -3.19 0.18
N ASP A 189 9.85 -3.49 1.44
CA ASP A 189 8.84 -3.95 2.38
C ASP A 189 8.46 -2.79 3.30
N LYS A 190 7.17 -2.53 3.42
CA LYS A 190 6.63 -1.44 4.22
C LYS A 190 5.71 -2.01 5.29
N VAL A 191 5.96 -1.61 6.52
CA VAL A 191 5.19 -2.03 7.69
C VAL A 191 4.89 -0.86 8.60
N ILE A 192 3.83 -0.98 9.39
CA ILE A 192 3.56 -0.08 10.51
C ILE A 192 4.12 -0.74 11.76
N VAL A 193 4.80 0.04 12.61
CA VAL A 193 5.47 -0.48 13.80
C VAL A 193 5.04 0.23 15.08
N ASP A 194 4.96 -0.53 16.17
CA ASP A 194 4.97 -0.01 17.54
C ASP A 194 6.22 -0.54 18.26
N GLY A 195 7.18 0.36 18.49
CA GLY A 195 8.55 0.00 18.82
C GLY A 195 9.18 -0.87 17.72
N ASN A 196 9.41 -2.15 18.03
CA ASN A 196 9.99 -3.13 17.12
C ASN A 196 8.97 -4.16 16.58
N THR A 197 7.68 -3.99 16.88
CA THR A 197 6.64 -4.96 16.52
C THR A 197 5.84 -4.46 15.33
N ASN A 198 5.69 -5.30 14.30
CA ASN A 198 4.81 -5.01 13.16
C ASN A 198 3.34 -5.11 13.60
N ILE A 199 2.53 -4.12 13.25
CA ILE A 199 1.12 -4.04 13.64
C ILE A 199 0.25 -3.59 12.46
N THR A 200 -1.04 -3.92 12.51
CA THR A 200 -2.09 -3.16 11.81
C THR A 200 -2.48 -1.97 12.67
N LYS A 201 -2.79 -0.82 12.06
CA LYS A 201 -3.08 0.40 12.82
C LYS A 201 -4.45 0.97 12.51
N ASP A 202 -5.31 0.95 13.52
CA ASP A 202 -6.33 1.96 13.73
C ASP A 202 -5.81 3.03 14.70
N ALA A 203 -6.33 4.24 14.55
CA ALA A 203 -5.93 5.39 15.34
C ALA A 203 -7.02 6.47 15.38
N ASN A 204 -6.91 7.37 16.35
CA ASN A 204 -7.71 8.58 16.36
C ASN A 204 -7.13 9.61 15.38
N ILE A 205 -7.97 10.52 14.89
CA ILE A 205 -7.47 11.73 14.24
C ILE A 205 -6.61 12.52 15.26
N GLY A 206 -5.39 12.84 14.84
CA GLY A 206 -4.34 13.49 15.62
C GLY A 206 -3.26 12.55 16.15
N ASP A 207 -3.47 11.23 16.09
CA ASP A 207 -2.48 10.27 16.56
C ASP A 207 -1.31 10.13 15.58
N THR A 208 -0.14 9.82 16.14
CA THR A 208 1.07 9.54 15.36
C THR A 208 1.15 8.05 15.01
N VAL A 209 1.50 7.78 13.76
CA VAL A 209 1.74 6.44 13.19
C VAL A 209 3.19 6.35 12.74
N THR A 210 3.86 5.25 13.07
CA THR A 210 5.26 5.02 12.71
C THR A 210 5.37 3.97 11.61
N PHE A 211 6.02 4.31 10.51
CA PHE A 211 6.27 3.42 9.39
C PHE A 211 7.73 2.99 9.35
N LYS A 212 7.98 1.75 8.92
CA LYS A 212 9.32 1.23 8.61
C LYS A 212 9.35 0.74 7.17
N LEU A 213 10.33 1.22 6.41
CA LEU A 213 10.69 0.75 5.09
C LEU A 213 11.94 -0.12 5.21
N THR A 214 11.92 -1.29 4.59
CA THR A 214 13.07 -2.21 4.53
C THR A 214 13.38 -2.58 3.09
N SER A 215 14.66 -2.57 2.75
CA SER A 215 15.20 -3.14 1.52
C SER A 215 16.56 -3.77 1.82
N VAL A 216 17.31 -4.12 0.77
CA VAL A 216 18.67 -4.65 0.88
C VAL A 216 19.58 -4.04 -0.16
N VAL A 217 20.86 -3.93 0.17
CA VAL A 217 21.89 -3.40 -0.74
C VAL A 217 22.00 -4.32 -1.97
N PRO A 218 21.71 -3.81 -3.19
CA PRO A 218 21.86 -4.58 -4.41
C PRO A 218 23.33 -4.84 -4.76
N ASP A 219 23.57 -5.85 -5.58
CA ASP A 219 24.84 -5.99 -6.29
C ASP A 219 24.94 -4.93 -7.38
N MET A 220 25.98 -4.11 -7.27
CA MET A 220 26.26 -2.98 -8.13
C MET A 220 27.45 -3.25 -9.05
N THR A 221 27.78 -4.52 -9.31
CA THR A 221 28.82 -4.92 -10.26
C THR A 221 28.57 -4.29 -11.64
N GLY A 222 29.59 -3.66 -12.21
CA GLY A 222 29.51 -2.97 -13.49
C GLY A 222 29.02 -1.53 -13.43
N TYR A 223 28.50 -1.05 -12.28
CA TYR A 223 28.03 0.32 -12.14
C TYR A 223 29.16 1.27 -11.72
N SER A 224 29.32 2.38 -12.43
CA SER A 224 30.22 3.48 -12.02
C SER A 224 29.60 4.39 -10.96
N SER A 225 28.27 4.40 -10.88
CA SER A 225 27.44 5.12 -9.91
C SER A 225 26.13 4.36 -9.77
N TYR A 226 25.42 4.51 -8.65
CA TYR A 226 24.15 3.82 -8.44
C TYR A 226 23.15 4.74 -7.74
N THR A 227 21.96 4.84 -8.30
CA THR A 227 20.83 5.54 -7.70
C THR A 227 20.07 4.56 -6.82
N PHE A 228 19.76 4.95 -5.59
CA PHE A 228 18.85 4.21 -4.72
C PHE A 228 18.02 5.20 -3.90
N LYS A 229 16.70 5.18 -4.07
CA LYS A 229 15.78 6.07 -3.35
C LYS A 229 14.56 5.31 -2.88
N PHE A 230 14.11 5.58 -1.66
CA PHE A 230 12.72 5.30 -1.31
C PHE A 230 11.86 6.47 -1.78
N LYS A 231 10.81 6.17 -2.55
CA LYS A 231 9.74 7.11 -2.88
C LYS A 231 8.50 6.65 -2.14
N ASP A 232 7.84 7.58 -1.48
CA ASP A 232 6.74 7.24 -0.60
C ASP A 232 5.63 8.27 -0.74
N THR A 233 4.40 7.80 -0.93
CA THR A 233 3.21 8.63 -1.15
C THR A 233 2.18 8.33 -0.08
N LEU A 234 1.95 9.34 0.77
CA LEU A 234 0.94 9.33 1.81
C LEU A 234 -0.43 9.71 1.21
N SER A 235 -1.53 9.18 1.73
CA SER A 235 -2.87 9.70 1.40
C SER A 235 -3.11 11.07 2.03
N GLU A 236 -4.13 11.81 1.58
CA GLU A 236 -4.45 13.13 2.15
C GLU A 236 -4.71 13.11 3.66
N GLY A 237 -5.19 11.98 4.18
CA GLY A 237 -5.43 11.74 5.60
C GLY A 237 -4.17 11.57 6.44
N LEU A 238 -2.98 11.51 5.84
CA LEU A 238 -1.71 11.35 6.53
C LEU A 238 -0.79 12.54 6.26
N THR A 239 -0.38 13.22 7.33
CA THR A 239 0.62 14.29 7.27
C THR A 239 1.98 13.73 7.67
N PHE A 240 2.96 13.79 6.78
CA PHE A 240 4.33 13.39 7.10
C PHE A 240 4.87 14.15 8.33
N GLY A 241 5.42 13.42 9.30
CA GLY A 241 6.08 13.95 10.48
C GLY A 241 7.57 14.14 10.25
N GLU A 242 8.37 13.23 10.79
CA GLU A 242 9.84 13.28 10.72
C GLU A 242 10.45 11.89 10.49
N ILE A 243 11.69 11.88 9.98
CA ILE A 243 12.49 10.66 9.91
C ILE A 243 13.11 10.43 11.28
N SER A 244 12.84 9.25 11.85
CA SER A 244 13.39 8.85 13.14
C SER A 244 14.74 8.14 13.00
N SER A 245 14.96 7.39 11.90
CA SER A 245 16.20 6.64 11.67
C SER A 245 16.38 6.27 10.19
N VAL A 246 17.62 6.30 9.71
CA VAL A 246 18.04 5.74 8.41
C VAL A 246 19.30 4.89 8.62
N LYS A 247 19.31 3.64 8.12
CA LYS A 247 20.41 2.71 8.30
C LYS A 247 20.73 1.89 7.06
N ILE A 248 22.00 1.51 6.92
CA ILE A 248 22.49 0.44 6.04
C ILE A 248 23.32 -0.52 6.90
N GLY A 249 22.82 -1.74 7.10
CA GLY A 249 23.36 -2.67 8.09
C GLY A 249 23.39 -2.04 9.48
N GLU A 250 24.56 -2.00 10.11
CA GLU A 250 24.77 -1.35 11.41
C GLU A 250 25.04 0.16 11.30
N LYS A 251 25.27 0.66 10.08
CA LYS A 251 25.63 2.05 9.81
C LYS A 251 24.42 2.96 9.92
N ILE A 252 24.51 4.01 10.73
CA ILE A 252 23.48 5.06 10.83
C ILE A 252 23.86 6.20 9.88
N LEU A 253 22.91 6.62 9.06
CA LEU A 253 23.08 7.72 8.10
C LEU A 253 22.46 9.00 8.67
N THR A 254 23.04 10.14 8.30
CA THR A 254 22.55 11.48 8.68
C THR A 254 22.00 12.23 7.49
N GLU A 255 21.14 13.21 7.72
CA GLU A 255 20.58 14.04 6.65
C GLU A 255 21.64 15.02 6.12
N ASP A 256 21.82 15.08 4.80
CA ASP A 256 22.64 16.05 4.09
C ASP A 256 21.94 16.44 2.78
N ASN A 257 21.37 17.64 2.76
CA ASN A 257 20.65 18.20 1.61
C ASN A 257 21.49 19.23 0.85
N THR A 258 22.82 19.18 0.96
CA THR A 258 23.71 20.08 0.20
C THR A 258 23.83 19.66 -1.26
N ASP A 259 24.32 20.55 -2.12
CA ASP A 259 24.53 20.26 -3.55
C ASP A 259 25.58 19.16 -3.81
N THR A 260 26.47 18.93 -2.83
CA THR A 260 27.51 17.90 -2.86
C THR A 260 27.48 17.10 -1.56
N PRO A 261 26.48 16.22 -1.39
CA PRO A 261 26.27 15.53 -0.12
C PRO A 261 27.42 14.56 0.16
N LYS A 262 27.72 14.38 1.45
CA LYS A 262 28.78 13.47 1.90
C LYS A 262 28.40 12.01 1.75
N GLU A 263 29.40 11.14 1.81
CA GLU A 263 29.16 9.71 1.99
C GLU A 263 28.38 9.46 3.27
N ASP A 264 27.59 8.38 3.29
CA ASP A 264 26.86 7.92 4.48
C ASP A 264 25.80 8.89 4.98
N THR A 265 25.23 9.62 4.03
CA THR A 265 24.14 10.55 4.27
C THR A 265 22.95 10.22 3.40
N TYR A 266 21.82 10.84 3.70
CA TYR A 266 20.63 10.81 2.85
C TYR A 266 20.09 12.23 2.64
N THR A 267 19.35 12.42 1.56
CA THR A 267 18.63 13.65 1.26
C THR A 267 17.13 13.39 1.34
N LEU A 268 16.39 14.22 2.08
CA LEU A 268 14.94 14.16 2.18
C LEU A 268 14.31 15.28 1.35
N THR A 269 13.54 14.89 0.33
CA THR A 269 12.70 15.82 -0.43
C THR A 269 11.23 15.59 -0.09
N LYS A 270 10.48 16.66 0.10
CA LYS A 270 9.03 16.63 0.36
C LYS A 270 8.32 17.43 -0.72
N ASN A 271 7.31 16.85 -1.35
CA ASN A 271 6.46 17.52 -2.33
C ASN A 271 4.99 17.10 -2.12
N GLY A 272 4.24 17.92 -1.40
CA GLY A 272 2.88 17.59 -0.98
C GLY A 272 2.86 16.32 -0.12
N GLN A 273 2.10 15.31 -0.56
CA GLN A 273 1.99 14.01 0.10
C GLN A 273 3.10 13.02 -0.27
N SER A 274 3.97 13.39 -1.20
CA SER A 274 5.09 12.54 -1.60
C SER A 274 6.36 12.95 -0.88
N ILE A 275 7.07 11.97 -0.32
CA ILE A 275 8.43 12.12 0.18
C ILE A 275 9.38 11.26 -0.66
N THR A 276 10.63 11.69 -0.74
CA THR A 276 11.70 10.93 -1.39
C THR A 276 12.93 10.97 -0.50
N ILE A 277 13.40 9.79 -0.12
CA ILE A 277 14.62 9.59 0.67
C ILE A 277 15.68 9.06 -0.30
N THR A 278 16.60 9.94 -0.70
CA THR A 278 17.71 9.60 -1.59
C THR A 278 18.91 9.22 -0.76
N PHE A 279 19.49 8.03 -0.99
CA PHE A 279 20.74 7.65 -0.35
C PHE A 279 21.91 8.24 -1.12
N ASN A 280 22.69 9.10 -0.46
CA ASN A 280 23.75 9.85 -1.12
C ASN A 280 24.99 8.99 -1.33
N ASN A 281 25.58 9.10 -2.51
CA ASN A 281 26.73 8.31 -2.95
C ASN A 281 26.56 6.80 -2.68
N PHE A 282 25.38 6.25 -2.96
CA PHE A 282 25.01 4.89 -2.55
C PHE A 282 25.99 3.80 -3.05
N ILE A 283 26.66 4.01 -4.18
CA ILE A 283 27.68 3.12 -4.75
C ILE A 283 28.85 2.82 -3.78
N SER A 284 29.11 3.68 -2.79
CA SER A 284 30.12 3.42 -1.76
C SER A 284 29.83 2.13 -0.95
N ASN A 285 28.58 1.64 -0.96
CA ASN A 285 28.15 0.44 -0.27
C ASN A 285 28.30 -0.85 -1.10
N LYS A 286 29.00 -0.81 -2.25
CA LYS A 286 29.15 -1.96 -3.18
C LYS A 286 29.73 -3.22 -2.55
N ASP A 287 30.48 -3.09 -1.45
CA ASP A 287 31.10 -4.22 -0.75
C ASP A 287 30.20 -4.78 0.37
N SER A 288 28.99 -4.22 0.54
CA SER A 288 27.99 -4.60 1.56
C SER A 288 26.73 -5.21 0.94
N VAL A 289 26.85 -5.90 -0.19
CA VAL A 289 25.73 -6.55 -0.89
C VAL A 289 24.92 -7.44 0.07
N GLY A 290 23.60 -7.28 0.05
CA GLY A 290 22.67 -7.99 0.92
C GLY A 290 22.52 -7.43 2.33
N ALA A 291 23.30 -6.40 2.73
CA ALA A 291 23.04 -5.71 3.99
C ALA A 291 21.65 -5.06 3.98
N SER A 292 20.97 -5.04 5.13
CA SER A 292 19.64 -4.42 5.24
C SER A 292 19.71 -2.92 5.07
N ILE A 293 18.70 -2.34 4.42
CA ILE A 293 18.48 -0.90 4.35
C ILE A 293 17.20 -0.64 5.11
N GLU A 294 17.23 0.23 6.12
CA GLU A 294 16.07 0.49 6.97
C GLU A 294 15.82 1.99 7.11
N VAL A 295 14.59 2.44 6.89
CA VAL A 295 14.13 3.80 7.20
C VAL A 295 12.91 3.73 8.12
N THR A 296 12.95 4.46 9.22
CA THR A 296 11.80 4.63 10.12
C THR A 296 11.41 6.10 10.14
N TYR A 297 10.12 6.38 9.96
CA TYR A 297 9.58 7.74 10.00
C TYR A 297 8.16 7.75 10.55
N THR A 298 7.70 8.93 10.94
CA THR A 298 6.36 9.13 11.50
C THR A 298 5.44 9.90 10.56
N ALA A 299 4.14 9.70 10.69
CA ALA A 299 3.11 10.56 10.13
C ALA A 299 1.97 10.74 11.15
N ILE A 300 1.23 11.83 11.02
CA ILE A 300 0.03 12.10 11.83
C ILE A 300 -1.20 11.75 11.00
N LEU A 301 -2.13 10.98 11.55
CA LEU A 301 -3.46 10.82 10.97
C LEU A 301 -4.22 12.14 11.15
N ASN A 302 -4.43 12.89 10.08
CA ASN A 302 -4.85 14.29 10.15
C ASN A 302 -6.37 14.46 9.98
N GLU A 303 -6.83 15.71 9.97
CA GLU A 303 -8.24 16.10 9.87
C GLU A 303 -8.93 15.72 8.56
N LYS A 304 -8.18 15.36 7.52
CA LYS A 304 -8.68 14.91 6.21
C LYS A 304 -8.80 13.39 6.11
N ALA A 305 -8.49 12.67 7.20
CA ALA A 305 -8.57 11.22 7.22
C ALA A 305 -9.97 10.73 6.84
N VAL A 306 -10.02 9.78 5.90
CA VAL A 306 -11.26 9.06 5.59
C VAL A 306 -11.53 8.06 6.70
N SER A 307 -12.80 7.92 7.08
CA SER A 307 -13.24 7.06 8.18
C SER A 307 -13.98 5.80 7.69
N GLY A 308 -14.09 4.83 8.58
CA GLY A 308 -14.77 3.56 8.37
C GLY A 308 -13.91 2.54 7.62
N MET A 309 -14.51 1.90 6.62
CA MET A 309 -13.86 0.82 5.85
C MET A 309 -12.86 1.35 4.81
N ASN A 310 -12.85 2.65 4.51
CA ASN A 310 -11.89 3.25 3.58
C ASN A 310 -10.53 3.45 4.28
N PRO A 311 -9.42 3.00 3.67
CA PRO A 311 -8.11 3.15 4.28
C PRO A 311 -7.50 4.53 4.01
N ASN A 312 -6.70 4.99 4.96
CA ASN A 312 -5.70 6.04 4.74
C ASN A 312 -4.39 5.35 4.39
N SER A 313 -4.21 5.08 3.10
CA SER A 313 -3.08 4.29 2.59
C SER A 313 -1.78 5.09 2.57
N ASN A 314 -0.68 4.35 2.64
CA ASN A 314 0.67 4.86 2.54
C ASN A 314 1.51 3.90 1.66
N SER A 315 2.01 4.37 0.52
CA SER A 315 2.57 3.54 -0.56
C SER A 315 4.03 3.86 -0.83
N ALA A 316 4.94 2.89 -0.66
CA ALA A 316 6.36 3.06 -0.94
C ALA A 316 6.84 2.24 -2.14
N THR A 317 7.79 2.78 -2.89
CA THR A 317 8.53 2.13 -3.97
C THR A 317 10.04 2.38 -3.78
N VAL A 318 10.87 1.59 -4.46
CA VAL A 318 12.30 1.85 -4.62
C VAL A 318 12.57 2.30 -6.04
N GLU A 319 13.19 3.47 -6.21
CA GLU A 319 13.76 3.91 -7.47
C GLU A 319 15.25 3.57 -7.49
N TYR A 320 15.70 2.82 -8.50
CA TYR A 320 17.06 2.28 -8.56
C TYR A 320 17.66 2.26 -9.98
N SER A 321 18.99 2.22 -10.07
CA SER A 321 19.69 2.02 -11.34
C SER A 321 19.56 0.58 -11.85
N ASN A 322 19.11 0.40 -13.09
CA ASN A 322 18.85 -0.89 -13.74
C ASN A 322 19.74 -1.13 -14.98
N ASP A 323 20.44 -0.11 -15.49
CA ASP A 323 21.41 -0.23 -16.58
C ASP A 323 22.82 0.21 -16.14
N PRO A 324 23.78 -0.71 -16.00
CA PRO A 324 25.16 -0.36 -15.65
C PRO A 324 25.87 0.50 -16.70
N SER A 325 25.45 0.43 -17.98
CA SER A 325 26.05 1.24 -19.05
C SER A 325 25.59 2.69 -19.01
N ASN A 326 24.41 2.95 -18.45
CA ASN A 326 23.79 4.27 -18.33
C ASN A 326 23.16 4.46 -16.93
N PRO A 327 23.96 4.44 -15.86
CA PRO A 327 23.47 4.29 -14.48
C PRO A 327 22.54 5.41 -13.98
N THR A 328 22.58 6.58 -14.61
CA THR A 328 21.73 7.73 -14.28
C THR A 328 20.49 7.87 -15.16
N ALA A 329 20.44 7.18 -16.31
CA ALA A 329 19.33 7.26 -17.25
C ALA A 329 18.50 5.96 -17.28
N GLY A 330 19.15 4.80 -17.14
CA GLY A 330 18.48 3.52 -16.96
C GLY A 330 18.04 3.35 -15.52
N ILE A 331 17.04 4.11 -15.12
CA ILE A 331 16.41 4.06 -13.80
C ILE A 331 15.11 3.26 -13.91
N GLU A 332 14.80 2.49 -12.87
CA GLU A 332 13.55 1.78 -12.74
C GLU A 332 12.96 1.97 -11.35
N GLU A 333 11.67 1.63 -11.21
CA GLU A 333 10.93 1.70 -9.98
C GLU A 333 10.34 0.32 -9.64
N SER A 334 10.41 -0.07 -8.36
CA SER A 334 9.88 -1.35 -7.89
C SER A 334 8.34 -1.36 -7.90
N GLU A 335 7.76 -2.56 -7.73
CA GLU A 335 6.35 -2.64 -7.31
C GLU A 335 6.15 -1.92 -5.97
N PRO A 336 4.97 -1.31 -5.74
CA PRO A 336 4.68 -0.63 -4.50
C PRO A 336 4.40 -1.60 -3.35
N SER A 337 4.87 -1.25 -2.16
CA SER A 337 4.46 -1.84 -0.89
C SER A 337 3.54 -0.87 -0.15
N ILE A 338 2.32 -1.32 0.15
CA ILE A 338 1.21 -0.47 0.62
C ILE A 338 0.71 -0.96 1.97
N VAL A 339 0.68 -0.06 2.94
CA VAL A 339 0.04 -0.27 4.26
C VAL A 339 -1.09 0.72 4.46
N ASP A 340 -2.09 0.31 5.25
CA ASP A 340 -3.31 1.08 5.48
C ASP A 340 -3.44 1.45 6.95
N VAL A 341 -3.88 2.69 7.21
CA VAL A 341 -4.29 3.16 8.54
C VAL A 341 -5.79 3.44 8.53
N HIS A 342 -6.51 2.98 9.55
CA HIS A 342 -7.94 3.21 9.68
C HIS A 342 -8.28 4.15 10.85
N THR A 343 -9.40 4.85 10.70
CA THR A 343 -10.09 5.51 11.80
C THR A 343 -11.59 5.33 11.57
N PHE A 344 -12.39 5.36 12.62
CA PHE A 344 -13.78 4.93 12.55
C PHE A 344 -14.74 6.08 12.80
N ASP A 345 -15.98 5.80 12.44
CA ASP A 345 -17.10 6.70 12.64
C ASP A 345 -18.34 5.92 13.10
N PHE A 346 -19.31 6.65 13.63
CA PHE A 346 -20.67 6.18 13.79
C PHE A 346 -21.64 7.35 13.66
N THR A 347 -22.85 7.03 13.24
CA THR A 347 -23.96 7.97 13.16
C THR A 347 -24.94 7.65 14.28
N ILE A 348 -25.41 8.66 15.00
CA ILE A 348 -26.55 8.53 15.90
C ILE A 348 -27.81 8.87 15.10
N TYR A 349 -28.86 8.07 15.24
CA TYR A 349 -30.20 8.42 14.78
C TYR A 349 -31.13 8.59 15.97
N LYS A 350 -31.49 9.84 16.25
CA LYS A 350 -32.37 10.25 17.34
C LYS A 350 -33.81 10.24 16.86
N PHE A 351 -34.66 9.43 17.51
CA PHE A 351 -36.06 9.28 17.09
C PHE A 351 -37.03 9.08 18.27
N TYR A 352 -38.32 9.04 17.94
CA TYR A 352 -39.43 8.63 18.80
C TYR A 352 -40.38 7.70 18.02
N LEU A 353 -40.80 6.60 18.63
CA LEU A 353 -41.83 5.73 18.08
C LEU A 353 -43.20 6.20 18.53
N LYS A 354 -43.95 6.81 17.61
CA LYS A 354 -45.35 7.16 17.85
C LYS A 354 -46.19 5.87 17.90
N ASP A 355 -46.93 5.68 18.97
CA ASP A 355 -47.89 4.58 19.19
C ASP A 355 -47.32 3.14 19.29
N ALA A 356 -46.00 2.95 19.44
CA ALA A 356 -45.35 1.66 19.76
C ALA A 356 -45.63 0.46 18.80
N ILE A 357 -46.17 0.70 17.59
CA ILE A 357 -46.68 -0.37 16.73
C ILE A 357 -45.71 -0.77 15.60
N ASP A 358 -44.81 0.09 15.11
CA ASP A 358 -43.74 -0.33 14.16
C ASP A 358 -42.62 0.72 14.02
N SER A 359 -41.45 0.26 13.55
CA SER A 359 -40.27 1.02 13.15
C SER A 359 -40.52 2.07 12.04
N ASP A 360 -41.49 1.85 11.15
CA ASP A 360 -41.87 2.80 10.09
C ASP A 360 -42.60 4.06 10.60
N SER A 361 -42.95 4.11 11.89
CA SER A 361 -43.56 5.27 12.55
C SER A 361 -42.56 6.12 13.34
N ALA A 362 -41.26 5.90 13.13
CA ALA A 362 -40.19 6.65 13.76
C ALA A 362 -40.18 8.11 13.27
N ALA A 363 -40.44 9.04 14.19
CA ALA A 363 -40.24 10.46 13.95
C ALA A 363 -38.83 10.86 14.40
N ALA A 364 -38.04 11.40 13.48
CA ALA A 364 -36.75 12.01 13.77
C ALA A 364 -36.89 13.16 14.80
N LEU A 365 -35.89 13.30 15.68
CA LEU A 365 -35.88 14.35 16.71
C LEU A 365 -34.62 15.22 16.63
N ALA A 366 -34.83 16.49 16.33
CA ALA A 366 -33.80 17.53 16.39
C ALA A 366 -33.55 18.03 17.82
N GLY A 367 -32.36 18.58 18.05
CA GLY A 367 -32.02 19.34 19.25
C GLY A 367 -31.69 18.52 20.50
N ALA A 368 -31.57 17.19 20.39
CA ALA A 368 -30.93 16.39 21.45
C ALA A 368 -29.45 16.77 21.52
N GLN A 369 -28.93 17.00 22.72
CA GLN A 369 -27.53 17.33 22.93
C GLN A 369 -26.79 16.22 23.66
N PHE A 370 -25.61 15.87 23.17
CA PHE A 370 -24.76 14.82 23.72
C PHE A 370 -23.32 15.27 23.94
N GLU A 371 -22.64 14.55 24.82
CA GLU A 371 -21.18 14.57 24.98
C GLU A 371 -20.65 13.14 24.83
N LEU A 372 -19.48 13.02 24.20
CA LEU A 372 -18.79 11.74 24.05
C LEU A 372 -17.64 11.64 25.05
N TYR A 373 -17.50 10.49 25.68
CA TYR A 373 -16.46 10.17 26.65
C TYR A 373 -15.77 8.86 26.29
N ALA A 374 -14.53 8.70 26.75
CA ALA A 374 -13.83 7.42 26.74
C ALA A 374 -14.55 6.38 27.62
N GLU A 375 -14.10 5.13 27.56
CA GLU A 375 -14.68 3.99 28.31
C GLU A 375 -14.86 4.26 29.81
N ASN A 376 -13.95 5.02 30.40
CA ASN A 376 -13.97 5.39 31.83
C ASN A 376 -15.13 6.33 32.22
N GLY A 377 -15.89 6.86 31.26
CA GLY A 377 -17.03 7.73 31.46
C GLY A 377 -16.71 9.11 32.06
N THR A 378 -15.44 9.49 32.11
CA THR A 378 -14.98 10.74 32.76
C THR A 378 -14.08 11.58 31.86
N THR A 379 -13.27 10.95 31.01
CA THR A 379 -12.44 11.64 30.01
C THR A 379 -13.31 12.01 28.82
N LYS A 380 -13.60 13.31 28.67
CA LYS A 380 -14.37 13.83 27.52
C LYS A 380 -13.53 13.75 26.24
N ILE A 381 -14.13 13.27 25.16
CA ILE A 381 -13.56 13.33 23.82
C ILE A 381 -13.79 14.74 23.28
N ASN A 382 -12.71 15.40 22.85
CA ASN A 382 -12.79 16.74 22.29
C ASN A 382 -13.23 16.66 20.82
N LEU A 383 -14.30 17.37 20.47
CA LEU A 383 -14.89 17.32 19.14
C LEU A 383 -14.89 18.71 18.49
N ILE A 384 -14.78 18.71 17.17
CA ILE A 384 -14.98 19.86 16.30
C ILE A 384 -16.25 19.63 15.50
N ASP A 385 -17.11 20.63 15.46
CA ASP A 385 -18.30 20.69 14.59
C ASP A 385 -17.87 21.08 13.18
N LEU A 386 -18.14 20.20 12.21
CA LEU A 386 -17.88 20.39 10.78
C LEU A 386 -19.11 20.92 10.03
N THR A 387 -20.19 21.25 10.74
CA THR A 387 -21.52 21.63 10.24
C THR A 387 -22.35 20.46 9.69
N GLU A 388 -23.65 20.70 9.47
CA GLU A 388 -24.60 19.73 8.90
C GLU A 388 -24.62 18.37 9.62
N GLY A 389 -24.56 18.39 10.95
CA GLY A 389 -24.60 17.16 11.75
C GLY A 389 -23.33 16.32 11.67
N ASN A 390 -22.20 16.86 11.21
CA ASN A 390 -20.92 16.15 11.15
C ASN A 390 -19.95 16.67 12.21
N TYR A 391 -19.39 15.74 12.98
CA TYR A 391 -18.39 16.02 14.01
C TYR A 391 -17.18 15.12 13.78
N ARG A 392 -16.00 15.62 14.16
CA ARG A 392 -14.79 14.79 14.23
C ARG A 392 -14.05 15.00 15.52
N GLN A 393 -13.23 14.03 15.89
CA GLN A 393 -12.25 14.21 16.93
C GLN A 393 -11.30 15.36 16.60
N ALA A 394 -11.07 16.22 17.60
CA ALA A 394 -10.06 17.25 17.56
C ALA A 394 -8.68 16.62 17.70
N THR A 395 -7.70 17.10 16.94
CA THR A 395 -6.31 16.72 17.18
C THR A 395 -5.84 17.28 18.52
N SER A 396 -4.75 16.73 19.06
CA SER A 396 -4.14 17.26 20.28
C SER A 396 -3.68 18.71 20.12
N GLU A 397 -3.20 19.08 18.93
CA GLU A 397 -2.83 20.47 18.63
C GLU A 397 -4.05 21.39 18.67
N GLU A 398 -5.18 20.99 18.08
CA GLU A 398 -6.41 21.77 18.10
C GLU A 398 -6.99 21.94 19.50
N ALA A 399 -7.02 20.84 20.28
CA ALA A 399 -7.54 20.84 21.64
C ALA A 399 -6.72 21.68 22.62
N ASN A 400 -5.43 21.90 22.33
CA ASN A 400 -4.52 22.69 23.17
C ASN A 400 -4.49 24.19 22.80
N LYS A 401 -5.20 24.63 21.76
CA LYS A 401 -5.27 26.05 21.38
C LYS A 401 -6.01 26.86 22.45
N GLU A 402 -5.49 28.05 22.78
CA GLU A 402 -6.13 28.95 23.74
C GLU A 402 -7.56 29.29 23.29
N GLY A 403 -8.52 29.16 24.21
CA GLY A 403 -9.94 29.39 23.91
C GLY A 403 -10.66 28.22 23.23
N PHE A 404 -10.00 27.08 23.00
CA PHE A 404 -10.67 25.88 22.49
C PHE A 404 -11.81 25.45 23.41
N THR A 405 -12.98 25.20 22.81
CA THR A 405 -14.15 24.64 23.47
C THR A 405 -14.64 23.44 22.67
N SER A 406 -14.70 22.28 23.30
CA SER A 406 -15.22 21.06 22.67
C SER A 406 -16.68 21.25 22.27
N ALA A 407 -17.00 20.90 21.02
CA ALA A 407 -18.35 21.00 20.49
C ALA A 407 -19.33 20.08 21.26
N VAL A 408 -20.55 20.57 21.43
CA VAL A 408 -21.67 19.76 21.95
C VAL A 408 -22.38 19.15 20.75
N ILE A 409 -22.43 17.82 20.72
CA ILE A 409 -23.08 17.06 19.65
C ILE A 409 -24.56 17.40 19.69
N THR A 410 -25.13 17.91 18.60
CA THR A 410 -26.57 18.24 18.52
C THR A 410 -27.19 17.50 17.34
N SER A 411 -28.31 16.78 17.57
CA SER A 411 -29.04 16.11 16.49
C SER A 411 -29.71 17.12 15.56
N ASP A 412 -29.61 16.87 14.26
CA ASP A 412 -30.19 17.72 13.21
C ASP A 412 -31.69 17.47 12.98
N ASP A 413 -32.26 18.11 11.97
CA ASP A 413 -33.68 17.99 11.60
C ASP A 413 -34.08 16.56 11.19
N ASP A 414 -33.15 15.79 10.63
CA ASP A 414 -33.32 14.38 10.30
C ASP A 414 -33.03 13.46 11.51
N GLY A 415 -32.74 14.06 12.67
CA GLY A 415 -32.40 13.37 13.91
C GLY A 415 -31.03 12.72 13.86
N LYS A 416 -30.23 12.97 12.82
CA LYS A 416 -28.94 12.32 12.60
C LYS A 416 -27.80 13.19 13.07
N VAL A 417 -26.71 12.53 13.43
CA VAL A 417 -25.42 13.18 13.69
C VAL A 417 -24.30 12.17 13.57
N LYS A 418 -23.31 12.46 12.73
CA LYS A 418 -22.13 11.63 12.49
C LYS A 418 -20.96 12.10 13.34
N ILE A 419 -20.28 11.17 14.00
CA ILE A 419 -19.03 11.41 14.72
C ILE A 419 -17.94 10.55 14.07
N SER A 420 -16.81 11.15 13.73
CA SER A 420 -15.72 10.52 12.99
C SER A 420 -14.34 10.75 13.63
N GLY A 421 -13.35 9.99 13.17
CA GLY A 421 -11.96 10.15 13.58
C GLY A 421 -11.61 9.45 14.89
N LEU A 422 -12.34 8.38 15.23
CA LEU A 422 -12.18 7.63 16.47
C LEU A 422 -11.37 6.34 16.24
N ASP A 423 -10.51 6.01 17.20
CA ASP A 423 -9.85 4.70 17.25
C ASP A 423 -10.83 3.58 17.62
N ALA A 424 -10.45 2.33 17.41
CA ALA A 424 -11.20 1.21 17.97
C ALA A 424 -11.21 1.29 19.49
N GLY A 425 -12.32 0.89 20.10
CA GLY A 425 -12.47 0.97 21.54
C GLY A 425 -13.90 1.15 22.01
N THR A 426 -14.04 1.38 23.31
CA THR A 426 -15.32 1.61 23.96
C THR A 426 -15.47 3.08 24.33
N TYR A 427 -16.63 3.64 24.01
CA TYR A 427 -17.02 5.02 24.27
C TYR A 427 -18.34 5.08 25.04
N LYS A 428 -18.55 6.19 25.76
CA LYS A 428 -19.79 6.51 26.48
C LYS A 428 -20.38 7.78 25.90
N LEU A 429 -21.55 7.66 25.27
CA LEU A 429 -22.32 8.78 24.76
C LEU A 429 -23.38 9.16 25.79
N LYS A 430 -23.27 10.38 26.32
CA LYS A 430 -24.14 10.89 27.38
C LYS A 430 -25.05 11.96 26.83
N GLU A 431 -26.36 11.74 26.90
CA GLU A 431 -27.33 12.80 26.60
C GLU A 431 -27.25 13.84 27.72
N ILE A 432 -27.01 15.10 27.38
CA ILE A 432 -26.97 16.22 28.33
C ILE A 432 -28.30 16.99 28.32
N LYS A 433 -28.95 17.08 27.15
CA LYS A 433 -30.26 17.71 26.97
C LYS A 433 -31.12 16.86 26.03
N ALA A 434 -32.34 16.54 26.45
CA ALA A 434 -33.33 15.88 25.59
C ALA A 434 -33.93 16.87 24.58
N PRO A 435 -34.47 16.40 23.44
CA PRO A 435 -35.34 17.21 22.58
C PRO A 435 -36.53 17.80 23.36
N ASP A 436 -37.00 18.97 22.93
CA ASP A 436 -38.11 19.66 23.59
C ASP A 436 -39.38 18.78 23.59
N GLY A 437 -39.99 18.60 24.75
CA GLY A 437 -41.18 17.75 24.93
C GLY A 437 -40.90 16.27 25.18
N TYR A 438 -39.63 15.86 25.27
CA TYR A 438 -39.22 14.48 25.52
C TYR A 438 -38.48 14.31 26.84
N ASN A 439 -38.55 13.10 27.40
CA ASN A 439 -37.78 12.73 28.56
C ASN A 439 -36.33 12.43 28.18
N LYS A 440 -35.42 12.82 29.06
CA LYS A 440 -34.00 12.48 28.97
C LYS A 440 -33.77 10.98 29.17
N LEU A 441 -32.78 10.42 28.48
CA LEU A 441 -32.36 9.04 28.64
C LEU A 441 -31.93 8.74 30.09
N VAL A 442 -32.26 7.53 30.53
CA VAL A 442 -31.80 7.00 31.81
C VAL A 442 -30.47 6.28 31.58
N GLY A 443 -29.37 6.94 31.95
CA GLY A 443 -28.01 6.42 31.78
C GLY A 443 -27.38 6.76 30.43
N ASP A 444 -26.14 6.30 30.26
CA ASP A 444 -25.32 6.58 29.08
C ASP A 444 -25.46 5.45 28.04
N VAL A 445 -25.27 5.79 26.77
CA VAL A 445 -25.17 4.80 25.68
C VAL A 445 -23.72 4.35 25.57
N THR A 446 -23.46 3.06 25.74
CA THR A 446 -22.12 2.50 25.53
C THR A 446 -21.96 2.08 24.09
N ILE A 447 -20.87 2.47 23.43
CA ILE A 447 -20.59 2.17 22.03
C ILE A 447 -19.21 1.51 21.96
N LYS A 448 -19.11 0.31 21.40
CA LYS A 448 -17.86 -0.41 21.20
C LYS A 448 -17.61 -0.60 19.72
N ILE A 449 -16.53 -0.02 19.22
CA ILE A 449 -16.04 -0.17 17.85
C ILE A 449 -14.97 -1.27 17.86
N ALA A 450 -15.18 -2.33 17.07
CA ALA A 450 -14.29 -3.48 17.02
C ALA A 450 -14.00 -3.88 15.56
N PRO A 451 -12.88 -3.42 14.97
CA PRO A 451 -12.44 -3.88 13.65
C PRO A 451 -11.95 -5.33 13.68
N THR A 452 -12.02 -6.00 12.53
CA THR A 452 -11.41 -7.31 12.29
C THR A 452 -10.52 -7.23 11.06
N TYR A 453 -9.25 -7.56 11.23
CA TYR A 453 -8.25 -7.57 10.15
C TYR A 453 -7.91 -8.99 9.74
N ASN A 454 -7.68 -9.17 8.45
CA ASN A 454 -7.14 -10.42 7.93
C ASN A 454 -5.69 -10.58 8.38
N THR A 455 -5.36 -11.71 9.03
CA THR A 455 -4.03 -11.92 9.60
C THR A 455 -2.92 -12.09 8.57
N SER A 456 -3.25 -12.50 7.33
CA SER A 456 -2.27 -12.72 6.27
C SER A 456 -2.03 -11.46 5.42
N THR A 457 -3.10 -10.73 5.09
CA THR A 457 -3.02 -9.53 4.23
C THR A 457 -2.95 -8.23 5.01
N GLN A 458 -3.22 -8.26 6.33
CA GLN A 458 -3.31 -7.09 7.20
C GLN A 458 -4.38 -6.05 6.79
N LYS A 459 -5.31 -6.43 5.90
CA LYS A 459 -6.41 -5.58 5.44
C LYS A 459 -7.63 -5.71 6.35
N LEU A 460 -8.37 -4.61 6.52
CA LEU A 460 -9.62 -4.58 7.28
C LEU A 460 -10.72 -5.36 6.53
N GLU A 461 -11.35 -6.32 7.21
CA GLU A 461 -12.43 -7.15 6.64
C GLU A 461 -13.81 -6.65 7.05
N LYS A 462 -13.95 -6.22 8.31
CA LYS A 462 -15.21 -5.70 8.86
C LYS A 462 -14.99 -4.84 10.09
N VAL A 463 -16.00 -4.06 10.42
CA VAL A 463 -16.11 -3.33 11.70
C VAL A 463 -17.42 -3.69 12.37
N ASP A 464 -17.35 -4.22 13.59
CA ASP A 464 -18.52 -4.47 14.43
C ASP A 464 -18.69 -3.30 15.42
N VAL A 465 -19.81 -2.60 15.34
CA VAL A 465 -20.19 -1.54 16.29
C VAL A 465 -21.30 -2.06 17.19
N THR A 466 -20.94 -2.36 18.44
CA THR A 466 -21.89 -2.81 19.45
C THR A 466 -22.33 -1.63 20.30
N TYR A 467 -23.63 -1.39 20.42
CA TYR A 467 -24.16 -0.36 21.29
C TYR A 467 -25.07 -0.95 22.37
N THR A 468 -25.03 -0.36 23.56
CA THR A 468 -25.80 -0.79 24.72
C THR A 468 -26.53 0.38 25.35
N ILE A 469 -27.85 0.24 25.52
CA ILE A 469 -28.76 1.23 26.13
C ILE A 469 -29.59 0.49 27.19
N GLY A 470 -29.39 0.82 28.47
CA GLY A 470 -29.93 0.02 29.57
C GLY A 470 -29.46 -1.43 29.48
N ASP A 471 -30.40 -2.39 29.52
CA ASP A 471 -30.09 -3.83 29.43
C ASP A 471 -30.06 -4.37 27.99
N GLN A 472 -30.33 -3.52 26.99
CA GLN A 472 -30.35 -3.94 25.59
C GLN A 472 -29.01 -3.68 24.92
N SER A 473 -28.48 -4.70 24.24
CA SER A 473 -27.26 -4.61 23.44
C SER A 473 -27.52 -5.13 22.03
N LYS A 474 -27.03 -4.42 21.02
CA LYS A 474 -27.14 -4.78 19.60
C LYS A 474 -25.83 -4.47 18.88
N THR A 475 -25.53 -5.22 17.82
CA THR A 475 -24.33 -5.05 17.01
C THR A 475 -24.70 -4.76 15.58
N ILE A 476 -24.03 -3.77 14.99
CA ILE A 476 -24.10 -3.41 13.58
C ILE A 476 -22.76 -3.80 12.95
N THR A 477 -22.79 -4.66 11.94
CA THR A 477 -21.59 -5.08 11.21
C THR A 477 -21.50 -4.32 9.88
N ILE A 478 -20.37 -3.67 9.65
CA ILE A 478 -20.07 -2.95 8.42
C ILE A 478 -18.97 -3.68 7.66
N THR A 479 -19.23 -3.99 6.39
CA THR A 479 -18.28 -4.56 5.43
C THR A 479 -18.14 -3.72 4.16
N ASN A 480 -19.06 -2.78 3.93
CA ASN A 480 -19.09 -1.93 2.75
C ASN A 480 -18.37 -0.59 3.02
N LYS A 481 -17.60 -0.13 2.04
CA LYS A 481 -16.87 1.16 2.03
C LYS A 481 -17.77 2.39 2.07
N ASP A 482 -18.99 2.28 1.58
CA ASP A 482 -19.93 3.41 1.53
C ASP A 482 -20.91 3.45 2.72
N ALA A 483 -20.76 2.52 3.68
CA ALA A 483 -21.65 2.40 4.83
C ALA A 483 -20.99 2.90 6.11
N SER A 484 -21.79 3.56 6.95
CA SER A 484 -21.44 3.99 8.31
C SER A 484 -22.45 3.35 9.28
N PRO A 485 -22.03 2.93 10.48
CA PRO A 485 -22.94 2.33 11.45
C PRO A 485 -23.90 3.39 12.01
N GLU A 486 -25.21 3.14 11.92
CA GLU A 486 -26.26 4.02 12.43
C GLU A 486 -26.85 3.45 13.73
N ILE A 487 -26.65 4.16 14.84
CA ILE A 487 -27.06 3.78 16.19
C ILE A 487 -28.41 4.45 16.51
N PRO A 488 -29.52 3.70 16.55
CA PRO A 488 -30.83 4.26 16.87
C PRO A 488 -30.97 4.53 18.37
N ILE A 489 -31.33 5.76 18.74
CA ILE A 489 -31.55 6.22 20.12
C ILE A 489 -32.96 6.81 20.25
N GLU A 490 -33.84 6.08 20.94
CA GLU A 490 -35.23 6.48 21.18
C GLU A 490 -35.37 7.37 22.43
N ASN A 491 -36.07 8.50 22.34
CA ASN A 491 -36.56 9.21 23.54
C ASN A 491 -38.06 9.02 23.67
N LYS A 492 -38.52 8.88 24.91
CA LYS A 492 -39.94 8.74 25.24
C LYS A 492 -40.53 10.08 25.63
N SER A 493 -41.74 10.37 25.17
CA SER A 493 -42.54 11.50 25.67
C SER A 493 -43.43 11.05 26.83
N GLY A 494 -43.79 11.99 27.70
CA GLY A 494 -44.78 11.77 28.75
C GLY A 494 -46.21 12.08 28.26
N SER A 495 -47.21 11.53 28.93
CA SER A 495 -48.60 11.97 28.76
C SER A 495 -48.84 13.30 29.47
N VAL A 496 -49.66 14.19 28.90
CA VAL A 496 -50.20 15.33 29.64
C VAL A 496 -50.94 14.78 30.86
N LEU A 497 -50.56 15.24 32.06
CA LEU A 497 -51.18 14.78 33.30
C LEU A 497 -52.65 15.24 33.33
N PRO A 498 -53.58 14.42 33.85
CA PRO A 498 -54.98 14.79 33.92
C PRO A 498 -55.20 15.93 34.90
N ASP A 499 -55.83 17.02 34.43
CA ASP A 499 -56.28 18.10 35.31
C ASP A 499 -57.44 17.63 36.18
N THR A 500 -57.33 17.78 37.50
CA THR A 500 -58.47 17.64 38.41
C THR A 500 -59.29 18.93 38.38
N GLY A 501 -60.45 18.89 37.72
CA GLY A 501 -61.35 20.06 37.60
C GLY A 501 -61.48 20.66 36.19
N GLY A 502 -61.07 19.92 35.15
CA GLY A 502 -61.31 20.34 33.76
C GLY A 502 -62.78 20.69 33.48
N ASN A 503 -63.03 21.46 32.42
CA ASN A 503 -64.33 22.08 32.11
C ASN A 503 -65.57 21.15 32.21
N GLY A 504 -65.41 19.83 32.07
CA GLY A 504 -66.47 18.85 32.33
C GLY A 504 -66.96 18.84 33.79
N THR A 505 -66.07 18.91 34.79
CA THR A 505 -66.43 18.90 36.22
C THR A 505 -67.22 20.15 36.61
N ILE A 506 -66.90 21.31 36.02
CA ILE A 506 -67.65 22.56 36.22
C ILE A 506 -69.06 22.44 35.63
N MET A 507 -69.19 21.87 34.42
CA MET A 507 -70.50 21.69 33.78
C MET A 507 -71.39 20.73 34.59
N PHE A 508 -70.85 19.61 35.08
CA PHE A 508 -71.60 18.68 35.94
C PHE A 508 -71.97 19.29 37.30
N THR A 509 -71.10 20.12 37.89
CA THR A 509 -71.40 20.81 39.16
C THR A 509 -72.50 21.86 38.97
N ILE A 510 -72.45 22.65 37.89
CA ILE A 510 -73.48 23.66 37.58
C ILE A 510 -74.83 22.99 37.31
N VAL A 511 -74.86 21.90 36.53
CA VAL A 511 -76.09 21.15 36.27
C VAL A 511 -76.63 20.53 37.56
N GLY A 512 -75.76 19.95 38.40
CA GLY A 512 -76.15 19.39 39.70
C GLY A 512 -76.75 20.42 40.66
N VAL A 513 -76.12 21.60 40.79
CA VAL A 513 -76.65 22.71 41.59
C VAL A 513 -77.95 23.25 40.99
N GLY A 514 -78.06 23.33 39.66
CA GLY A 514 -79.27 23.74 38.96
C GLY A 514 -80.47 22.83 39.23
N ILE A 515 -80.27 21.50 39.19
CA ILE A 515 -81.32 20.52 39.50
C ILE A 515 -81.76 20.64 40.97
N LEU A 516 -80.83 20.82 41.91
CA LEU A 516 -81.14 21.04 43.32
C LEU A 516 -81.96 22.32 43.53
N ALA A 517 -81.61 23.43 42.87
CA ALA A 517 -82.37 24.67 42.94
C ALA A 517 -83.80 24.52 42.39
N VAL A 518 -83.99 23.78 41.30
CA VAL A 518 -85.32 23.46 40.73
C VAL A 518 -86.13 22.58 41.69
N MET A 519 -85.53 21.56 42.30
CA MET A 519 -86.20 20.72 43.29
C MET A 519 -86.68 21.51 44.52
N ILE A 520 -85.84 22.41 45.04
CA ILE A 520 -86.22 23.29 46.16
C ILE A 520 -87.37 24.22 45.74
N SER A 521 -87.29 24.82 44.55
CA SER A 521 -88.33 25.71 44.02
C SER A 521 -89.69 25.00 43.85
N CYS A 522 -89.69 23.80 43.28
CA CYS A 522 -90.89 22.96 43.15
C CYS A 522 -91.47 22.55 44.51
N SER A 523 -90.63 22.28 45.51
CA SER A 523 -91.07 21.96 46.88
C SER A 523 -91.77 23.14 47.58
N VAL A 524 -91.30 24.36 47.34
CA VAL A 524 -91.90 25.59 47.92
C VAL A 524 -93.23 25.93 47.23
N ILE A 525 -93.30 25.78 45.90
CA ILE A 525 -94.54 26.03 45.13
C ILE A 525 -95.62 25.00 45.48
N SER A 526 -95.26 23.72 45.61
CA SER A 526 -96.20 22.66 46.01
C SER A 526 -96.71 22.85 47.45
N ARG A 527 -95.89 23.38 48.36
CA ARG A 527 -96.34 23.76 49.72
C ARG A 527 -97.29 24.96 49.72
N LYS A 528 -97.10 25.95 48.84
CA LYS A 528 -98.03 27.08 48.69
C LYS A 528 -99.39 26.65 48.13
N ARG A 529 -99.42 25.73 47.15
CA ARG A 529 -100.67 25.19 46.59
C ARG A 529 -101.47 24.27 47.53
N ARG A 530 -100.86 23.76 48.60
CA ARG A 530 -101.56 22.99 49.64
C ARG A 530 -102.13 23.85 50.78
N ARG A 531 -101.88 25.16 50.76
CA ARG A 531 -102.34 26.13 51.79
C ARG A 531 -103.29 27.21 51.24
N ALA A 532 -103.69 27.10 49.97
CA ALA A 532 -104.81 27.80 49.37
C ALA A 532 -105.86 26.75 49.01
#